data_AF-A0AA96EX84-F1
#
_entry.id   AF-A0AA96EX84-F1
#
_cell.length_a   1.000
_cell.length_b   1.000
_cell.length_c   1.000
_cell.angle_alpha   90.00
_cell.angle_beta   90.00
_cell.angle_gamma   90.00
#
_symmetry.space_group_name_H-M   'P 1'
#
loop_
_entity.id
_entity.type
_entity.pdbx_description
1 polymer ?
#
loop_
_entity_poly.entity_id
_entity_poly.type
_entity_poly.pdbx_seq_one_letter_code
_entity_poly.pdbx_strand_id
1 'polypeptide(L)'
;MINIPISKTDPFTKEFNLEWETIAGNKFFEKILNGTINMVSTKPDTNRLFLTINHLEGKDYLILRHPSKDYMLDIGDKFYILFEDDEVLEFEIEKKSFHLYNSLSDTYKQVFENRIILFKEDLNYLANRLIKDWCIHTSGNRKIEGMKSFGNNRFHNYESKENLQIALKNLFIDYIKIVGKIESYKPLSKNDLKDKVYLTEICYLYLMKDLANEYYKIGISNSPEYREKTLQSEKPTIELIISKGFSSRKIALAFENSLHKSYSEKRLRGEWFQLSEKEVIEIREILK
;
A
#
# COMPACT_ATOMS: atom_id res chain seq x y z
N MET A 1 19.69 -0.50 -25.55
CA MET A 1 18.38 -0.09 -25.00
C MET A 1 18.55 1.29 -24.40
N ILE A 2 17.80 2.30 -24.86
CA ILE A 2 17.96 3.70 -24.42
C ILE A 2 16.67 4.13 -23.73
N ASN A 3 16.82 4.77 -22.57
CA ASN A 3 15.72 5.41 -21.84
C ASN A 3 15.83 6.93 -22.03
N ILE A 4 14.71 7.57 -22.40
CA ILE A 4 14.66 9.03 -22.60
C ILE A 4 13.68 9.61 -21.58
N PRO A 5 14.15 10.37 -20.58
CA PRO A 5 13.30 10.94 -19.55
C PRO A 5 12.58 12.21 -20.03
N ILE A 6 11.42 12.46 -19.44
CA ILE A 6 10.72 13.74 -19.48
C ILE A 6 10.75 14.30 -18.06
N SER A 7 11.47 15.39 -17.84
CA SER A 7 11.55 16.04 -16.54
C SER A 7 10.93 17.42 -16.60
N LYS A 8 10.07 17.74 -15.63
CA LYS A 8 9.52 19.09 -15.42
C LYS A 8 9.78 19.48 -13.98
N THR A 9 10.33 20.67 -13.76
CA THR A 9 10.56 21.22 -12.42
C THR A 9 9.69 22.45 -12.24
N ASP A 10 8.96 22.52 -11.14
CA ASP A 10 8.24 23.71 -10.72
C ASP A 10 9.26 24.76 -10.21
N PRO A 11 9.33 25.94 -10.82
CA PRO A 11 10.32 26.96 -10.47
C PRO A 11 10.09 27.58 -9.08
N PHE A 12 8.89 27.46 -8.50
CA PHE A 12 8.53 28.04 -7.21
C PHE A 12 8.72 27.05 -6.06
N THR A 13 8.20 25.82 -6.21
CA THR A 13 8.27 24.80 -5.15
C THR A 13 9.57 24.00 -5.20
N LYS A 14 10.29 24.03 -6.33
CA LYS A 14 11.42 23.13 -6.66
C LYS A 14 11.03 21.65 -6.67
N GLU A 15 9.73 21.35 -6.64
CA GLU A 15 9.23 20.01 -6.91
C GLU A 15 9.48 19.69 -8.37
N PHE A 16 9.70 18.41 -8.66
CA PHE A 16 9.86 17.96 -10.02
C PHE A 16 8.95 16.76 -10.26
N ASN A 17 8.65 16.53 -11.54
CA ASN A 17 8.07 15.30 -12.01
C ASN A 17 9.05 14.68 -13.00
N LEU A 18 9.30 13.38 -12.86
CA LEU A 18 10.11 12.59 -13.76
C LEU A 18 9.25 11.47 -14.35
N GLU A 19 9.10 11.50 -15.66
CA GLU A 19 8.41 10.49 -16.46
C GLU A 19 9.34 10.06 -17.62
N TRP A 20 8.85 9.24 -18.53
CA TRP A 20 9.64 8.71 -19.64
C TRP A 20 8.97 8.95 -20.99
N GLU A 21 9.72 9.48 -21.94
CA GLU A 21 9.31 9.53 -23.34
C GLU A 21 9.43 8.14 -23.98
N THR A 22 10.52 7.43 -23.70
CA THR A 22 10.70 6.04 -24.11
C THR A 22 11.54 5.29 -23.09
N ILE A 23 11.25 4.00 -22.92
CA ILE A 23 12.04 3.06 -22.13
C ILE A 23 12.45 1.91 -23.05
N ALA A 24 13.72 1.53 -22.96
CA ALA A 24 14.36 0.53 -23.80
C ALA A 24 14.19 0.76 -25.31
N GLY A 25 13.92 2.00 -25.74
CA GLY A 25 13.63 2.36 -27.13
C GLY A 25 12.30 1.82 -27.66
N ASN A 26 11.39 1.39 -26.80
CA ASN A 26 10.04 0.96 -27.19
C ASN A 26 9.27 2.10 -27.86
N LYS A 27 8.50 1.73 -28.89
CA LYS A 27 7.53 2.61 -29.54
C LYS A 27 6.21 1.87 -29.67
N PHE A 28 5.18 2.34 -28.97
CA PHE A 28 3.83 1.82 -29.08
C PHE A 28 3.02 2.63 -30.09
N PHE A 29 2.02 2.00 -30.69
CA PHE A 29 1.02 2.70 -31.47
C PHE A 29 0.27 3.71 -30.59
N GLU A 30 -0.16 3.25 -29.41
CA GLU A 30 -0.71 4.08 -28.35
C GLU A 30 0.41 4.82 -27.61
N LYS A 31 0.72 6.05 -28.05
CA LYS A 31 1.84 6.85 -27.51
C LYS A 31 1.84 7.04 -25.99
N ILE A 32 0.69 6.98 -25.34
CA ILE A 32 0.56 7.07 -23.87
C ILE A 32 1.23 5.90 -23.15
N LEU A 33 1.42 4.76 -23.83
CA LEU A 33 2.18 3.62 -23.33
C LEU A 33 3.68 3.73 -23.63
N ASN A 34 4.11 4.72 -24.43
CA ASN A 34 5.52 5.05 -24.53
C ASN A 34 6.03 5.43 -23.13
N GLY A 35 7.28 5.06 -22.84
CA GLY A 35 7.80 5.19 -21.48
C GLY A 35 7.36 4.07 -20.53
N THR A 36 7.06 2.88 -21.05
CA THR A 36 6.82 1.66 -20.25
C THR A 36 7.58 0.45 -20.81
N ILE A 37 7.83 -0.52 -19.94
CA ILE A 37 8.24 -1.88 -20.30
C ILE A 37 6.97 -2.74 -20.34
N ASN A 38 6.64 -3.23 -21.52
CA ASN A 38 5.57 -4.20 -21.74
C ASN A 38 6.05 -5.63 -21.47
N MET A 39 5.27 -6.37 -20.70
CA MET A 39 5.46 -7.78 -20.35
C MET A 39 4.13 -8.51 -20.43
N VAL A 40 4.17 -9.83 -20.67
CA VAL A 40 2.96 -10.67 -20.68
C VAL A 40 3.06 -11.86 -19.74
N SER A 41 1.90 -12.31 -19.25
CA SER A 41 1.78 -13.53 -18.45
C SER A 41 2.15 -14.79 -19.22
N THR A 42 2.66 -15.78 -18.49
CA THR A 42 3.18 -17.02 -19.05
C THR A 42 2.07 -18.05 -19.33
N LYS A 43 1.03 -18.11 -18.48
CA LYS A 43 -0.15 -19.01 -18.58
C LYS A 43 -1.32 -18.47 -17.72
N PRO A 44 -2.59 -18.93 -17.90
CA PRO A 44 -3.14 -19.61 -19.08
C PRO A 44 -3.54 -18.62 -20.20
N ASP A 45 -3.91 -17.39 -19.85
CA ASP A 45 -4.25 -16.32 -20.79
C ASP A 45 -3.07 -15.37 -21.02
N THR A 46 -3.09 -14.60 -22.12
CA THR A 46 -2.14 -13.51 -22.33
C THR A 46 -2.64 -12.25 -21.63
N ASN A 47 -2.15 -12.00 -20.43
CA ASN A 47 -2.41 -10.79 -19.65
C ASN A 47 -1.22 -9.83 -19.80
N ARG A 48 -1.48 -8.58 -20.17
CA ARG A 48 -0.45 -7.56 -20.40
C ARG A 48 -0.22 -6.73 -19.14
N LEU A 49 1.04 -6.41 -18.91
CA LEU A 49 1.48 -5.49 -17.87
C LEU A 49 2.47 -4.50 -18.49
N PHE A 50 2.15 -3.22 -18.41
CA PHE A 50 3.06 -2.15 -18.76
C PHE A 50 3.59 -1.52 -17.48
N LEU A 51 4.87 -1.74 -17.19
CA LEU A 51 5.53 -1.30 -15.97
C LEU A 51 6.41 -0.09 -16.25
N THR A 52 6.37 0.90 -15.35
CA THR A 52 7.31 2.03 -15.37
C THR A 52 7.56 2.54 -13.96
N ILE A 53 8.51 3.47 -13.82
CA ILE A 53 8.81 4.15 -12.57
C ILE A 53 8.82 5.67 -12.81
N ASN A 54 8.00 6.41 -12.07
CA ASN A 54 7.93 7.86 -12.19
C ASN A 54 8.13 8.52 -10.83
N HIS A 55 8.68 9.74 -10.83
CA HIS A 55 8.61 10.64 -9.68
C HIS A 55 7.44 11.60 -9.90
N LEU A 56 6.44 11.58 -9.03
CA LEU A 56 5.25 12.43 -9.14
C LEU A 56 4.90 12.99 -7.76
N GLU A 57 4.61 14.29 -7.68
CA GLU A 57 4.12 14.92 -6.45
C GLU A 57 5.01 14.62 -5.22
N GLY A 58 6.33 14.67 -5.43
CA GLY A 58 7.34 14.43 -4.39
C GLY A 58 7.53 12.97 -3.96
N LYS A 59 6.97 12.00 -4.70
CA LYS A 59 7.06 10.56 -4.37
C LYS A 59 7.48 9.72 -5.56
N ASP A 60 8.15 8.61 -5.25
CA ASP A 60 8.55 7.61 -6.22
C ASP A 60 7.44 6.57 -6.36
N TYR A 61 7.02 6.30 -7.60
CA TYR A 61 5.95 5.36 -7.89
C TYR A 61 6.40 4.28 -8.86
N LEU A 62 6.19 3.02 -8.47
CA LEU A 62 6.06 1.93 -9.41
C LEU A 62 4.66 2.01 -10.02
N ILE A 63 4.61 2.10 -11.34
CA ILE A 63 3.37 2.26 -12.07
C ILE A 63 3.07 0.98 -12.82
N LEU A 64 1.89 0.42 -12.56
CA LEU A 64 1.35 -0.75 -13.24
C LEU A 64 0.19 -0.30 -14.12
N ARG A 65 0.33 -0.42 -15.44
CA ARG A 65 -0.78 -0.22 -16.37
C ARG A 65 -1.21 -1.53 -16.98
N HIS A 66 -2.51 -1.70 -17.11
CA HIS A 66 -3.11 -2.95 -17.58
C HIS A 66 -4.38 -2.67 -18.38
N PRO A 67 -4.65 -3.46 -19.44
CA PRO A 67 -5.94 -3.39 -20.13
C PRO A 67 -7.03 -4.02 -19.29
N SER A 68 -8.20 -3.38 -19.20
CA SER A 68 -9.36 -3.93 -18.49
C SER A 68 -9.91 -5.23 -19.08
N LYS A 69 -9.56 -5.53 -20.34
CA LYS A 69 -9.85 -6.82 -20.99
C LYS A 69 -9.05 -7.98 -20.42
N ASP A 70 -7.86 -7.72 -19.88
CA ASP A 70 -6.96 -8.75 -19.37
C ASP A 70 -7.27 -9.03 -17.89
N TYR A 71 -7.25 -7.98 -17.07
CA TYR A 71 -7.62 -8.01 -15.65
C TYR A 71 -7.89 -6.60 -15.11
N MET A 72 -8.39 -6.53 -13.88
CA MET A 72 -8.52 -5.30 -13.10
C MET A 72 -7.91 -5.52 -11.73
N LEU A 73 -7.21 -4.50 -11.22
CA LEU A 73 -6.67 -4.50 -9.86
C LEU A 73 -7.60 -3.73 -8.92
N ASP A 74 -7.91 -4.34 -7.78
CA ASP A 74 -8.70 -3.75 -6.70
C ASP A 74 -7.87 -3.57 -5.42
N ILE A 75 -8.42 -2.80 -4.48
CA ILE A 75 -7.78 -2.58 -3.18
C ILE A 75 -7.62 -3.91 -2.45
N GLY A 76 -6.41 -4.17 -1.95
CA GLY A 76 -6.05 -5.41 -1.25
C GLY A 76 -5.49 -6.51 -2.16
N ASP A 77 -5.54 -6.34 -3.48
CA ASP A 77 -4.78 -7.18 -4.40
C ASP A 77 -3.27 -7.00 -4.13
N LYS A 78 -2.45 -7.98 -4.53
CA LYS A 78 -1.01 -7.97 -4.27
C LYS A 78 -0.21 -8.17 -5.55
N PHE A 79 0.85 -7.40 -5.70
CA PHE A 79 1.83 -7.51 -6.76
C PHE A 79 3.17 -7.96 -6.19
N TYR A 80 3.78 -8.95 -6.82
CA TYR A 80 5.03 -9.56 -6.38
C TYR A 80 6.07 -9.49 -7.50
N ILE A 81 7.31 -9.24 -7.12
CA ILE A 81 8.48 -9.32 -7.98
C ILE A 81 9.42 -10.36 -7.38
N LEU A 82 9.69 -11.43 -8.13
CA LEU A 82 10.65 -12.47 -7.80
C LEU A 82 12.00 -12.15 -8.44
N PHE A 83 13.09 -12.22 -7.68
CA PHE A 83 14.44 -12.00 -8.17
C PHE A 83 15.18 -13.31 -8.46
N GLU A 84 16.31 -13.23 -9.18
CA GLU A 84 17.14 -14.42 -9.49
C GLU A 84 17.79 -15.07 -8.26
N ASP A 85 17.88 -14.35 -7.14
CA ASP A 85 18.33 -14.89 -5.84
C ASP A 85 17.18 -15.43 -4.98
N ASP A 86 16.02 -15.68 -5.59
CA ASP A 86 14.79 -16.21 -4.99
C ASP A 86 14.15 -15.34 -3.89
N GLU A 87 14.66 -14.13 -3.67
CA GLU A 87 14.01 -13.12 -2.84
C GLU A 87 12.79 -12.53 -3.54
N VAL A 88 11.82 -12.05 -2.75
CA VAL A 88 10.55 -11.53 -3.25
C VAL A 88 10.27 -10.15 -2.66
N LEU A 89 9.97 -9.17 -3.52
CA LEU A 89 9.32 -7.93 -3.10
C LEU A 89 7.81 -8.08 -3.26
N GLU A 90 7.08 -7.73 -2.21
CA GLU A 90 5.62 -7.73 -2.16
C GLU A 90 5.12 -6.28 -2.04
N PHE A 91 4.10 -5.96 -2.82
CA PHE A 91 3.40 -4.68 -2.82
C PHE A 91 1.89 -4.91 -2.74
N GLU A 92 1.22 -4.20 -1.83
CA GLU A 92 -0.25 -4.20 -1.74
C GLU A 92 -0.83 -3.07 -2.60
N ILE A 93 -1.94 -3.34 -3.28
CA ILE A 93 -2.69 -2.33 -4.02
C ILE A 93 -3.55 -1.55 -3.02
N GLU A 94 -3.09 -0.37 -2.63
CA GLU A 94 -3.78 0.47 -1.63
C GLU A 94 -4.89 1.35 -2.23
N LYS A 95 -4.86 1.57 -3.55
CA LYS A 95 -5.79 2.44 -4.27
C LYS A 95 -6.40 1.74 -5.47
N LYS A 96 -7.67 2.06 -5.73
CA LYS A 96 -8.37 1.58 -6.93
C LYS A 96 -7.64 2.00 -8.19
N SER A 97 -7.71 1.11 -9.18
CA SER A 97 -7.29 1.40 -10.55
C SER A 97 -8.00 2.65 -11.07
N PHE A 98 -7.25 3.61 -11.61
CA PHE A 98 -7.83 4.77 -12.28
C PHE A 98 -7.75 4.62 -13.80
N HIS A 99 -8.76 5.11 -14.49
CA HIS A 99 -8.82 5.07 -15.95
C HIS A 99 -7.75 6.00 -16.52
N LEU A 100 -6.88 5.45 -17.37
CA LEU A 100 -5.81 6.22 -18.02
C LEU A 100 -6.26 6.71 -19.39
N TYR A 101 -6.74 5.81 -20.25
CA TYR A 101 -7.24 6.18 -21.58
C TYR A 101 -8.07 5.07 -22.23
N ASN A 102 -8.83 5.45 -23.26
CA ASN A 102 -9.52 4.52 -24.15
C ASN A 102 -8.64 4.22 -25.36
N SER A 103 -8.36 2.94 -25.61
CA SER A 103 -7.61 2.55 -26.80
C SER A 103 -8.50 2.64 -28.03
N LEU A 104 -7.95 3.21 -29.11
CA LEU A 104 -8.57 3.14 -30.44
C LEU A 104 -8.52 1.72 -31.00
N SER A 105 -7.57 0.91 -30.54
CA SER A 105 -7.50 -0.51 -30.87
C SER A 105 -8.38 -1.33 -29.93
N ASP A 106 -9.13 -2.27 -30.51
CA ASP A 106 -9.88 -3.26 -29.73
C ASP A 106 -8.97 -4.13 -28.86
N THR A 107 -7.66 -4.14 -29.12
CA THR A 107 -6.66 -4.90 -28.36
C THR A 107 -6.71 -4.59 -26.87
N TYR A 108 -6.84 -3.31 -26.49
CA TYR A 108 -6.81 -2.92 -25.07
C TYR A 108 -8.16 -2.44 -24.54
N LYS A 109 -9.04 -1.89 -25.40
CA LYS A 109 -10.33 -1.24 -25.05
C LYS A 109 -10.16 -0.07 -24.07
N GLN A 110 -9.87 -0.33 -22.80
CA GLN A 110 -9.56 0.69 -21.79
C GLN A 110 -8.31 0.27 -21.03
N VAL A 111 -7.40 1.21 -20.81
CA VAL A 111 -6.21 0.98 -20.00
C VAL A 111 -6.37 1.70 -18.69
N PHE A 112 -6.03 0.99 -17.61
CA PHE A 112 -6.06 1.49 -16.25
C PHE A 112 -4.64 1.56 -15.69
N GLU A 113 -4.47 2.36 -14.65
CA GLU A 113 -3.21 2.55 -13.96
C GLU A 113 -3.39 2.38 -12.45
N ASN A 114 -2.43 1.70 -11.82
CA ASN A 114 -2.22 1.67 -10.38
C ASN A 114 -0.83 2.22 -10.07
N ARG A 115 -0.73 2.98 -8.98
CA ARG A 115 0.52 3.59 -8.51
C ARG A 115 0.85 3.04 -7.13
N ILE A 116 2.00 2.40 -7.03
CA ILE A 116 2.54 1.82 -5.80
C ILE A 116 3.69 2.71 -5.36
N ILE A 117 3.66 3.21 -4.12
CA ILE A 117 4.77 4.01 -3.58
C ILE A 117 5.99 3.11 -3.44
N LEU A 118 7.13 3.57 -3.97
CA LEU A 118 8.42 2.94 -3.76
C LEU A 118 9.18 3.66 -2.66
N PHE A 119 9.76 2.88 -1.76
CA PHE A 119 10.72 3.40 -0.79
C PHE A 119 12.14 3.26 -1.32
N LYS A 120 13.07 3.97 -0.68
CA LYS A 120 14.51 3.91 -0.96
C LYS A 120 15.02 2.47 -0.98
N GLU A 121 14.54 1.63 -0.06
CA GLU A 121 14.91 0.22 0.01
C GLU A 121 14.43 -0.55 -1.23
N ASP A 122 13.21 -0.30 -1.70
CA ASP A 122 12.66 -0.96 -2.89
C ASP A 122 13.43 -0.57 -4.15
N LEU A 123 13.75 0.72 -4.30
CA LEU A 123 14.57 1.24 -5.40
C LEU A 123 15.93 0.55 -5.45
N ASN A 124 16.58 0.39 -4.29
CA ASN A 124 17.86 -0.29 -4.20
C ASN A 124 17.76 -1.77 -4.61
N TYR A 125 16.71 -2.48 -4.20
CA TYR A 125 16.49 -3.86 -4.63
C TYR A 125 16.31 -3.96 -6.15
N LEU A 126 15.42 -3.14 -6.69
CA LEU A 126 15.06 -3.14 -8.12
C LEU A 126 16.22 -2.75 -9.04
N ALA A 127 17.10 -1.84 -8.61
CA ALA A 127 18.26 -1.42 -9.41
C ALA A 127 19.45 -2.39 -9.34
N ASN A 128 19.59 -3.16 -8.25
CA ASN A 128 20.78 -4.00 -8.06
C ASN A 128 20.57 -5.46 -8.49
N ARG A 129 19.33 -5.95 -8.55
CA ARG A 129 19.02 -7.36 -8.82
C ARG A 129 18.31 -7.55 -10.17
N LEU A 130 18.46 -8.74 -10.75
CA LEU A 130 17.71 -9.12 -11.94
C LEU A 130 16.37 -9.72 -11.52
N ILE A 131 15.29 -9.24 -12.15
CA ILE A 131 13.94 -9.72 -11.89
C ILE A 131 13.73 -11.03 -12.65
N LYS A 132 13.47 -12.12 -11.94
CA LYS A 132 13.23 -13.46 -12.50
C LYS A 132 11.80 -13.64 -13.00
N ASP A 133 10.82 -13.15 -12.23
CA ASP A 133 9.39 -13.26 -12.54
C ASP A 133 8.56 -12.16 -11.84
N TRP A 134 7.30 -11.98 -12.26
CA TRP A 134 6.32 -11.18 -11.53
C TRP A 134 5.01 -11.95 -11.34
N CYS A 135 4.27 -11.63 -10.28
CA CYS A 135 2.99 -12.26 -9.97
C CYS A 135 1.97 -11.24 -9.45
N ILE A 136 0.71 -11.43 -9.79
CA ILE A 136 -0.45 -10.71 -9.23
C ILE A 136 -1.35 -11.73 -8.54
N HIS A 137 -1.67 -11.49 -7.28
CA HIS A 137 -2.74 -12.17 -6.57
C HIS A 137 -3.94 -11.24 -6.46
N THR A 138 -5.05 -11.62 -7.09
CA THR A 138 -6.30 -10.88 -6.94
C THR A 138 -7.11 -11.43 -5.76
N SER A 139 -7.91 -10.55 -5.16
CA SER A 139 -8.90 -10.86 -4.12
C SER A 139 -9.91 -11.93 -4.56
N GLY A 140 -10.11 -12.12 -5.86
CA GLY A 140 -10.88 -13.22 -6.45
C GLY A 140 -10.14 -14.56 -6.54
N ASN A 141 -9.02 -14.74 -5.84
CA ASN A 141 -8.13 -15.91 -5.89
C ASN A 141 -7.54 -16.21 -7.29
N ARG A 142 -7.51 -15.24 -8.21
CA ARG A 142 -6.81 -15.39 -9.49
C ARG A 142 -5.32 -15.10 -9.27
N LYS A 143 -4.47 -16.00 -9.78
CA LYS A 143 -3.03 -15.82 -9.85
C LYS A 143 -2.62 -15.53 -11.29
N ILE A 144 -1.91 -14.43 -11.53
CA ILE A 144 -1.40 -14.06 -12.85
C ILE A 144 0.12 -13.94 -12.74
N GLU A 145 0.86 -14.80 -13.44
CA GLU A 145 2.32 -14.85 -13.39
C GLU A 145 2.92 -14.59 -14.78
N GLY A 146 4.03 -13.86 -14.85
CA GLY A 146 4.59 -13.46 -16.13
C GLY A 146 6.03 -12.99 -16.09
N MET A 147 6.77 -13.37 -17.12
CA MET A 147 8.02 -12.72 -17.50
C MET A 147 8.34 -13.06 -18.95
N LYS A 148 7.36 -12.86 -19.82
CA LYS A 148 7.50 -13.11 -21.25
C LYS A 148 7.53 -11.77 -21.98
N SER A 149 8.51 -11.63 -22.87
CA SER A 149 8.58 -10.50 -23.80
C SER A 149 7.34 -10.52 -24.70
N PHE A 150 6.81 -9.34 -25.00
CA PHE A 150 5.86 -9.22 -26.09
C PHE A 150 6.63 -9.53 -27.39
N GLY A 151 6.28 -10.62 -28.07
CA GLY A 151 7.12 -11.30 -29.06
C GLY A 151 7.64 -10.44 -30.22
N ASN A 152 8.46 -11.05 -31.09
CA ASN A 152 9.19 -10.41 -32.20
C ASN A 152 8.31 -9.56 -33.11
N ASN A 153 8.18 -8.29 -32.77
CA ASN A 153 7.65 -7.24 -33.62
C ASN A 153 8.69 -6.13 -33.70
N ARG A 154 8.83 -5.49 -34.87
CA ARG A 154 9.83 -4.44 -35.17
C ARG A 154 9.80 -3.20 -34.25
N PHE A 155 8.94 -3.20 -33.22
CA PHE A 155 8.64 -2.11 -32.32
C PHE A 155 9.01 -2.41 -30.85
N HIS A 156 9.45 -3.63 -30.54
CA HIS A 156 9.92 -4.04 -29.21
C HIS A 156 11.38 -4.50 -29.26
N ASN A 157 12.23 -3.89 -28.43
CA ASN A 157 13.69 -4.07 -28.52
C ASN A 157 14.26 -5.15 -27.57
N TYR A 158 13.43 -5.84 -26.80
CA TYR A 158 13.87 -6.88 -25.85
C TYR A 158 13.15 -8.21 -26.13
N GLU A 159 13.66 -8.95 -27.12
CA GLU A 159 13.01 -10.15 -27.63
C GLU A 159 13.16 -11.38 -26.72
N SER A 160 14.22 -11.45 -25.91
CA SER A 160 14.48 -12.54 -24.98
C SER A 160 14.13 -12.17 -23.54
N LYS A 161 13.97 -13.19 -22.69
CA LYS A 161 13.77 -13.00 -21.24
C LYS A 161 14.95 -12.22 -20.65
N GLU A 162 16.17 -12.59 -20.99
CA GLU A 162 17.40 -11.95 -20.50
C GLU A 162 17.46 -10.46 -20.88
N ASN A 163 17.10 -10.13 -22.13
CA ASN A 163 17.04 -8.73 -22.56
C ASN A 163 15.95 -7.94 -21.83
N LEU A 164 14.80 -8.57 -21.53
CA LEU A 164 13.73 -7.96 -20.72
C LEU A 164 14.21 -7.70 -19.29
N GLN A 165 14.93 -8.64 -18.68
CA GLN A 165 15.51 -8.46 -17.34
C GLN A 165 16.51 -7.30 -17.31
N ILE A 166 17.37 -7.20 -18.34
CA ILE A 166 18.32 -6.09 -18.48
C ILE A 166 17.56 -4.77 -18.69
N ALA A 167 16.48 -4.76 -19.49
CA ALA A 167 15.65 -3.57 -19.69
C ALA A 167 15.05 -3.06 -18.37
N LEU A 168 14.46 -3.96 -17.58
CA LEU A 168 13.91 -3.67 -16.26
C LEU A 168 14.98 -3.13 -15.31
N LYS A 169 16.13 -3.81 -15.20
CA LYS A 169 17.22 -3.36 -14.34
C LYS A 169 17.73 -1.98 -14.74
N ASN A 170 17.94 -1.75 -16.04
CA ASN A 170 18.42 -0.46 -16.55
C ASN A 170 17.41 0.67 -16.33
N LEU A 171 16.10 0.40 -16.39
CA LEU A 171 15.08 1.38 -16.02
C LEU A 171 15.31 1.93 -14.60
N PHE A 172 15.48 1.05 -13.61
CA PHE A 172 15.69 1.48 -12.23
C PHE A 172 17.07 2.13 -12.01
N ILE A 173 18.13 1.62 -12.65
CA ILE A 173 19.46 2.24 -12.61
C ILE A 173 19.44 3.67 -13.17
N ASP A 174 18.85 3.84 -14.36
CA ASP A 174 18.77 5.16 -15.00
C ASP A 174 17.90 6.11 -14.19
N TYR A 175 16.78 5.63 -13.65
CA TYR A 175 15.94 6.40 -12.75
C TYR A 175 16.75 6.95 -11.56
N ILE A 176 17.40 6.07 -10.78
CA ILE A 176 18.21 6.44 -9.61
C ILE A 176 19.31 7.43 -9.99
N LYS A 177 19.96 7.21 -11.14
CA LYS A 177 21.03 8.09 -11.64
C LYS A 177 20.51 9.50 -11.98
N ILE A 178 19.28 9.62 -12.47
CA ILE A 178 18.67 10.92 -12.79
C ILE A 178 18.25 11.62 -11.51
N VAL A 179 17.43 10.97 -10.67
CA VAL A 179 16.91 11.59 -9.44
C VAL A 179 18.03 11.93 -8.44
N GLY A 180 19.10 11.12 -8.40
CA GLY A 180 20.27 11.39 -7.56
C GLY A 180 21.08 12.64 -7.94
N LYS A 181 20.84 13.23 -9.11
CA LYS A 181 21.42 14.53 -9.52
C LYS A 181 20.55 15.72 -9.15
N ILE A 182 19.32 15.48 -8.67
CA ILE A 182 18.37 16.52 -8.32
C ILE A 182 18.53 16.83 -6.83
N GLU A 183 18.96 18.05 -6.52
CA GLU A 183 19.28 18.46 -5.13
C GLU A 183 18.08 18.36 -4.18
N SER A 184 16.86 18.64 -4.67
CA SER A 184 15.63 18.57 -3.87
C SER A 184 15.12 17.14 -3.66
N TYR A 185 15.68 16.13 -4.34
CA TYR A 185 15.19 14.77 -4.28
C TYR A 185 15.45 14.12 -2.91
N LYS A 186 14.38 13.63 -2.27
CA LYS A 186 14.43 12.93 -0.99
C LYS A 186 13.49 11.72 -1.04
N PRO A 187 14.00 10.50 -1.28
CA PRO A 187 13.15 9.30 -1.27
C PRO A 187 12.63 9.01 0.13
N LEU A 188 11.42 8.46 0.20
CA LEU A 188 10.87 7.94 1.45
C LEU A 188 11.65 6.69 1.89
N SER A 189 11.99 6.54 3.16
CA SER A 189 12.50 5.27 3.71
C SER A 189 11.40 4.53 4.46
N LYS A 190 11.40 3.19 4.32
CA LYS A 190 10.57 2.30 5.17
C LYS A 190 10.91 2.47 6.65
N ASN A 191 12.15 2.85 6.98
CA ASN A 191 12.55 3.08 8.36
C ASN A 191 11.95 4.38 8.92
N ASP A 192 11.89 5.45 8.11
CA ASP A 192 11.21 6.70 8.50
C ASP A 192 9.71 6.46 8.76
N LEU A 193 9.11 5.53 8.00
CA LEU A 193 7.75 5.08 8.27
C LEU A 193 7.68 4.18 9.50
N LYS A 194 8.61 3.24 9.71
CA LYS A 194 8.64 2.43 10.93
C LYS A 194 8.75 3.31 12.16
N ASP A 195 9.59 4.34 12.16
CA ASP A 195 9.72 5.27 13.27
C ASP A 195 8.44 6.12 13.47
N LYS A 196 7.72 6.46 12.40
CA LYS A 196 6.36 7.04 12.47
C LYS A 196 5.26 6.03 12.84
N VAL A 197 5.45 4.75 12.56
CA VAL A 197 4.52 3.66 12.86
C VAL A 197 4.76 3.12 14.28
N TYR A 198 5.94 3.26 14.87
CA TYR A 198 6.15 3.15 16.31
C TYR A 198 5.52 4.32 17.07
N LEU A 199 5.17 5.40 16.36
CA LEU A 199 4.23 6.43 16.79
C LEU A 199 2.78 6.16 16.32
N THR A 200 2.40 4.91 15.97
CA THR A 200 0.98 4.59 15.72
C THR A 200 0.17 4.94 16.95
N GLU A 201 -0.86 5.75 16.73
CA GLU A 201 -1.80 6.29 17.71
C GLU A 201 -2.03 5.31 18.86
N ILE A 202 -1.52 5.68 20.04
CA ILE A 202 -1.74 4.95 21.28
C ILE A 202 -3.25 4.70 21.37
N CYS A 203 -3.64 3.44 21.37
CA CYS A 203 -5.04 3.06 21.52
C CYS A 203 -5.25 2.64 22.97
N TYR A 204 -6.18 3.28 23.63
CA TYR A 204 -6.44 3.09 25.04
C TYR A 204 -7.58 2.12 25.26
N LEU A 205 -7.38 1.11 26.10
CA LEU A 205 -8.47 0.38 26.73
C LEU A 205 -8.91 1.16 27.96
N TYR A 206 -10.20 1.41 28.08
CA TYR A 206 -10.75 2.21 29.16
C TYR A 206 -11.89 1.50 29.90
N LEU A 207 -12.10 1.94 31.14
CA LEU A 207 -13.26 1.63 31.95
C LEU A 207 -13.99 2.95 32.25
N MET A 208 -15.24 3.07 31.84
CA MET A 208 -16.13 4.18 32.21
C MET A 208 -17.26 3.68 33.10
N LYS A 209 -17.85 4.55 33.90
CA LYS A 209 -18.97 4.26 34.80
C LYS A 209 -20.11 5.23 34.52
N ASP A 210 -21.34 4.73 34.40
CA ASP A 210 -22.55 5.57 34.39
C ASP A 210 -23.06 5.72 35.83
N LEU A 211 -22.92 6.91 36.42
CA LEU A 211 -23.33 7.19 37.80
C LEU A 211 -24.85 7.12 38.03
N ALA A 212 -25.66 7.10 36.96
CA ALA A 212 -27.11 7.02 37.11
C ALA A 212 -27.61 5.60 37.42
N ASN A 213 -26.89 4.58 36.94
CA ASN A 213 -27.29 3.17 37.07
C ASN A 213 -26.17 2.25 37.58
N GLU A 214 -24.99 2.81 37.85
CA GLU A 214 -23.82 2.10 38.37
C GLU A 214 -23.27 1.01 37.42
N TYR A 215 -23.59 1.09 36.12
CA TYR A 215 -23.04 0.19 35.11
C TYR A 215 -21.72 0.68 34.54
N TYR A 216 -20.91 -0.27 34.08
CA TYR A 216 -19.57 0.00 33.58
C TYR A 216 -19.46 -0.30 32.08
N LYS A 217 -18.70 0.51 31.37
CA LYS A 217 -18.38 0.31 29.96
C LYS A 217 -16.91 -0.03 29.80
N ILE A 218 -16.62 -1.14 29.13
CA ILE A 218 -15.26 -1.56 28.76
C ILE A 218 -15.12 -1.32 27.25
N GLY A 219 -14.23 -0.42 26.84
CA GLY A 219 -14.08 -0.06 25.42
C GLY A 219 -12.68 0.39 25.05
N ILE A 220 -12.42 0.51 23.75
CA ILE A 220 -11.17 1.09 23.23
C ILE A 220 -11.37 2.43 22.51
N SER A 221 -10.44 3.36 22.67
CA SER A 221 -10.44 4.66 21.98
C SER A 221 -9.03 5.20 21.80
N ASN A 222 -8.79 6.01 20.77
CA ASN A 222 -7.53 6.74 20.63
C ASN A 222 -7.48 7.97 21.56
N SER A 223 -8.63 8.43 22.07
CA SER A 223 -8.76 9.41 23.15
C SER A 223 -9.98 9.08 24.03
N PRO A 224 -9.78 8.44 25.20
CA PRO A 224 -10.85 8.14 26.15
C PRO A 224 -11.60 9.38 26.65
N GLU A 225 -10.93 10.50 26.86
CA GLU A 225 -11.52 11.75 27.36
C GLU A 225 -12.45 12.38 26.32
N TYR A 226 -12.07 12.33 25.04
CA TYR A 226 -12.96 12.77 23.97
C TYR A 226 -14.17 11.81 23.84
N ARG A 227 -13.95 10.52 24.03
CA ARG A 227 -15.01 9.50 23.99
C ARG A 227 -16.02 9.68 25.12
N GLU A 228 -15.54 10.02 26.32
CA GLU A 228 -16.37 10.37 27.48
C GLU A 228 -17.31 11.54 27.15
N LYS A 229 -16.78 12.66 26.66
CA LYS A 229 -17.58 13.83 26.25
C LYS A 229 -18.65 13.48 25.21
N THR A 230 -18.30 12.61 24.27
CA THR A 230 -19.25 12.14 23.24
C THR A 230 -20.39 11.35 23.88
N LEU A 231 -20.10 10.47 24.83
CA LEU A 231 -21.12 9.70 25.54
C LEU A 231 -21.95 10.57 26.50
N GLN A 232 -21.31 11.56 27.13
CA GLN A 232 -21.96 12.56 27.98
C GLN A 232 -22.98 13.43 27.25
N SER A 233 -22.83 13.58 25.93
CA SER A 233 -23.80 14.29 25.09
C SER A 233 -25.18 13.60 25.08
N GLU A 234 -25.22 12.28 25.25
CA GLU A 234 -26.45 11.50 25.43
C GLU A 234 -26.77 11.25 26.91
N LYS A 235 -25.75 11.01 27.73
CA LYS A 235 -25.86 10.66 29.15
C LYS A 235 -24.78 11.36 29.98
N PRO A 236 -25.06 12.54 30.55
CA PRO A 236 -24.06 13.35 31.27
C PRO A 236 -23.41 12.69 32.49
N THR A 237 -24.00 11.61 33.01
CA THR A 237 -23.55 10.88 34.21
C THR A 237 -22.42 9.89 33.97
N ILE A 238 -21.89 9.80 32.74
CA ILE A 238 -20.80 8.88 32.40
C ILE A 238 -19.45 9.50 32.75
N GLU A 239 -18.64 8.80 33.53
CA GLU A 239 -17.30 9.23 33.94
C GLU A 239 -16.22 8.20 33.56
N LEU A 240 -15.05 8.68 33.12
CA LEU A 240 -13.86 7.85 32.88
C LEU A 240 -13.18 7.47 34.20
N ILE A 241 -13.07 6.16 34.49
CA ILE A 241 -12.46 5.65 35.72
C ILE A 241 -10.97 5.40 35.56
N ILE A 242 -10.57 4.74 34.47
CA ILE A 242 -9.17 4.43 34.14
C ILE A 242 -9.03 4.15 32.65
N SER A 243 -7.84 4.42 32.11
CA SER A 243 -7.46 4.02 30.77
C SER A 243 -5.99 3.60 30.72
N LYS A 244 -5.66 2.66 29.82
CA LYS A 244 -4.30 2.19 29.57
C LYS A 244 -3.99 2.22 28.09
N GLY A 245 -2.91 2.91 27.73
CA GLY A 245 -2.43 3.02 26.35
C GLY A 245 -1.72 1.75 25.89
N PHE A 246 -2.00 1.33 24.66
CA PHE A 246 -1.30 0.25 23.97
C PHE A 246 -0.66 0.76 22.69
N SER A 247 0.50 0.19 22.35
CA SER A 247 1.28 0.55 21.16
C SER A 247 0.57 0.23 19.84
N SER A 248 -0.53 -0.51 19.86
CA SER A 248 -1.39 -0.68 18.69
C SER A 248 -2.83 -0.97 19.08
N ARG A 249 -3.78 -0.56 18.23
CA ARG A 249 -5.20 -0.89 18.33
C ARG A 249 -5.46 -2.39 18.39
N LYS A 250 -4.68 -3.20 17.69
CA LYS A 250 -4.81 -4.66 17.67
C LYS A 250 -4.57 -5.27 19.06
N ILE A 251 -3.58 -4.75 19.80
CA ILE A 251 -3.30 -5.20 21.16
C ILE A 251 -4.44 -4.77 22.10
N ALA A 252 -4.85 -3.50 22.06
CA ALA A 252 -5.97 -2.99 22.87
C ALA A 252 -7.25 -3.80 22.65
N LEU A 253 -7.58 -4.12 21.39
CA LEU A 253 -8.73 -4.94 21.00
C LEU A 253 -8.63 -6.38 21.53
N ALA A 254 -7.43 -6.97 21.59
CA ALA A 254 -7.24 -8.30 22.16
C ALA A 254 -7.55 -8.31 23.68
N PHE A 255 -7.09 -7.30 24.41
CA PHE A 255 -7.38 -7.14 25.84
C PHE A 255 -8.86 -6.85 26.09
N GLU A 256 -9.47 -5.95 25.31
CA GLU A 256 -10.91 -5.67 25.38
C GLU A 256 -11.73 -6.96 25.20
N ASN A 257 -11.48 -7.71 24.12
CA ASN A 257 -12.17 -8.98 23.86
C ASN A 257 -11.99 -9.99 24.99
N SER A 258 -10.80 -10.05 25.60
CA SER A 258 -10.53 -10.92 26.74
C SER A 258 -11.37 -10.54 27.97
N LEU A 259 -11.44 -9.25 28.31
CA LEU A 259 -12.27 -8.77 29.43
C LEU A 259 -13.76 -8.99 29.14
N HIS A 260 -14.18 -8.65 27.92
CA HIS A 260 -15.53 -8.86 27.43
C HIS A 260 -15.98 -10.31 27.53
N LYS A 261 -15.08 -11.26 27.25
CA LYS A 261 -15.32 -12.70 27.41
C LYS A 261 -15.31 -13.14 28.87
N SER A 262 -14.40 -12.60 29.68
CA SER A 262 -14.28 -12.94 31.11
C SER A 262 -15.51 -12.52 31.92
N TYR A 263 -16.16 -11.42 31.52
CA TYR A 263 -17.36 -10.90 32.16
C TYR A 263 -18.63 -11.06 31.29
N SER A 264 -18.67 -12.06 30.40
CA SER A 264 -19.80 -12.27 29.48
C SER A 264 -21.14 -12.44 30.22
N GLU A 265 -21.14 -13.15 31.34
CA GLU A 265 -22.33 -13.39 32.18
C GLU A 265 -22.89 -12.11 32.83
N LYS A 266 -22.07 -11.05 32.87
CA LYS A 266 -22.43 -9.74 33.45
C LYS A 266 -22.69 -8.69 32.39
N ARG A 267 -22.62 -9.08 31.11
CA ARG A 267 -22.86 -8.19 29.99
C ARG A 267 -24.35 -7.87 29.91
N LEU A 268 -24.64 -6.58 29.85
CA LEU A 268 -25.98 -6.06 29.65
C LEU A 268 -26.22 -5.93 28.14
N ARG A 269 -25.96 -4.74 27.57
CA ARG A 269 -26.15 -4.47 26.15
C ARG A 269 -24.90 -3.83 25.55
N GLY A 270 -24.43 -4.40 24.45
CA GLY A 270 -23.20 -3.96 23.79
C GLY A 270 -22.00 -4.13 24.71
N GLU A 271 -21.33 -3.02 25.01
CA GLU A 271 -20.08 -2.98 25.78
C GLU A 271 -20.32 -2.59 27.26
N TRP A 272 -21.57 -2.67 27.73
CA TRP A 272 -21.95 -2.33 29.11
C TRP A 272 -22.10 -3.58 29.98
N PHE A 273 -21.62 -3.50 31.22
CA PHE A 273 -21.52 -4.60 32.17
C PHE A 273 -21.97 -4.19 33.57
N GLN A 274 -22.60 -5.11 34.29
CA GLN A 274 -22.93 -4.95 35.71
C GLN A 274 -21.83 -5.59 36.56
N LEU A 275 -20.77 -4.82 36.85
CA LEU A 275 -19.60 -5.29 37.59
C LEU A 275 -19.72 -5.03 39.09
N SER A 276 -19.18 -5.94 39.89
CA SER A 276 -18.99 -5.75 41.33
C SER A 276 -17.73 -4.93 41.62
N GLU A 277 -17.64 -4.33 42.82
CA GLU A 277 -16.45 -3.57 43.23
C GLU A 277 -15.15 -4.39 43.11
N LYS A 278 -15.20 -5.68 43.47
CA LYS A 278 -14.06 -6.58 43.35
C LYS A 278 -13.55 -6.69 41.91
N GLU A 279 -14.46 -6.81 40.95
CA GLU A 279 -14.10 -6.94 39.53
C GLU A 279 -13.61 -5.63 38.94
N VAL A 280 -14.16 -4.50 39.39
CA VAL A 280 -13.64 -3.18 39.04
C VAL A 280 -12.21 -3.04 39.51
N ILE A 281 -11.88 -3.51 40.72
CA ILE A 281 -10.50 -3.54 41.22
C ILE A 281 -9.62 -4.43 40.35
N GLU A 282 -10.05 -5.65 40.02
CA GLU A 282 -9.32 -6.56 39.12
C GLU A 282 -9.00 -5.92 37.76
N ILE A 283 -10.00 -5.27 37.13
CA ILE A 283 -9.81 -4.56 35.86
C ILE A 283 -8.84 -3.39 36.05
N ARG A 284 -8.95 -2.63 37.14
CA ARG A 284 -8.02 -1.52 37.43
C ARG A 284 -6.58 -2.02 37.58
N GLU A 285 -6.34 -3.17 38.20
CA GLU A 285 -4.99 -3.74 38.28
C GLU A 285 -4.44 -4.15 36.90
N ILE A 286 -5.29 -4.68 36.01
CA ILE A 286 -4.91 -5.00 34.61
C ILE A 286 -4.55 -3.71 33.83
N LEU A 287 -5.27 -2.62 34.11
CA LEU A 287 -5.16 -1.33 33.45
C LEU A 287 -4.18 -0.34 34.12
N LYS A 288 -3.52 -0.71 35.22
CA LYS A 288 -2.34 0.01 35.73
C LYS A 288 -1.14 -0.19 34.82
#